data_AF-A0A960HKC0-F1
#
_entry.id   AF-A0A960HKC0-F1
#
_cell.length_a   1.000
_cell.length_b   1.000
_cell.length_c   1.000
_cell.angle_alpha   90.00
_cell.angle_beta   90.00
_cell.angle_gamma   90.00
#
_symmetry.space_group_name_H-M   'P 1'
#
loop_
_entity.id
_entity.type
_entity.pdbx_description
1 polymer ?
#
loop_
_entity_poly.entity_id
_entity_poly.type
_entity_poly.pdbx_seq_one_letter_code
_entity_poly.pdbx_strand_id
1 'polypeptide(L)'
;MRVFLGFTLAFHGYWKVFQGGKIAGTARWFDSMGMKPNGRIHAIAAAGTELGAGTMMALGLLTPLAAAGYVGLMIVAAWTVHRANGYRSGVDGWEYNSVLAASAAYLAATGPGRWSLDQAIGLDVPFRPALALLIALGVGTIGGVGLLVTCYRPPAPAPDADADA
;
A
#
# COMPACT_ATOMS: atom_id res chain seq x y z
N MET A 1 -12.94 -1.02 -12.63
CA MET A 1 -11.97 -1.50 -11.62
C MET A 1 -10.86 -0.50 -11.32
N ARG A 2 -10.01 -0.07 -12.27
CA ARG A 2 -8.92 0.89 -11.95
C ARG A 2 -9.35 2.16 -11.22
N VAL A 3 -10.46 2.77 -11.64
CA VAL A 3 -10.96 4.03 -11.04
C VAL A 3 -11.35 3.81 -9.59
N PHE A 4 -12.07 2.73 -9.29
CA PHE A 4 -12.44 2.38 -7.91
C PHE A 4 -11.22 2.04 -7.07
N LEU A 5 -10.32 1.19 -7.57
CA LEU A 5 -9.13 0.78 -6.83
C LEU A 5 -8.21 1.97 -6.53
N GLY A 6 -8.03 2.84 -7.53
CA GLY A 6 -7.26 4.08 -7.42
C GLY A 6 -7.92 5.09 -6.48
N PHE A 7 -9.25 5.27 -6.56
CA PHE A 7 -10.00 6.10 -5.61
C PHE A 7 -9.85 5.59 -4.18
N THR A 8 -10.02 4.29 -3.93
CA THR A 8 -9.86 3.69 -2.60
C THR A 8 -8.50 4.05 -2.01
N LEU A 9 -7.41 3.86 -2.75
CA LEU A 9 -6.08 4.17 -2.24
C LEU A 9 -5.85 5.68 -2.06
N ALA A 10 -6.23 6.49 -3.07
CA ALA A 10 -6.06 7.94 -3.00
C ALA A 10 -6.88 8.56 -1.87
N PHE A 11 -8.05 8.00 -1.56
CA PHE A 11 -8.87 8.44 -0.43
C PHE A 11 -8.17 8.21 0.91
N HIS A 12 -7.48 7.07 1.08
CA HIS A 12 -6.67 6.83 2.28
C HIS A 12 -5.54 7.86 2.44
N GLY A 13 -4.85 8.18 1.34
CA GLY A 13 -3.80 9.20 1.34
C GLY A 13 -4.35 10.61 1.61
N TYR A 14 -5.48 10.96 0.98
CA TYR A 14 -6.20 12.21 1.24
C TYR A 14 -6.59 12.33 2.71
N TRP A 15 -7.11 11.25 3.30
CA TRP A 15 -7.48 11.22 4.70
C TRP A 15 -6.27 11.46 5.62
N LYS A 16 -5.10 10.87 5.32
CA LYS A 16 -3.86 11.10 6.07
C LYS A 16 -3.35 12.54 5.97
N VAL A 17 -3.52 13.19 4.83
CA VAL A 17 -3.02 14.57 4.62
C VAL A 17 -3.95 15.60 5.25
N PHE A 18 -5.25 15.50 4.97
CA PHE A 18 -6.19 16.58 5.23
C PHE A 18 -7.10 16.32 6.44
N GLN A 19 -7.39 15.06 6.75
CA GLN A 19 -8.37 14.67 7.75
C GLN A 19 -7.75 13.89 8.92
N GLY A 20 -8.59 13.49 9.87
CA GLY A 20 -8.17 12.81 11.10
C GLY A 20 -7.10 13.59 11.86
N GLY A 21 -6.07 12.88 12.33
CA GLY A 21 -4.90 13.49 12.98
C GLY A 21 -3.89 14.15 12.03
N LYS A 22 -4.17 14.19 10.72
CA LYS A 22 -3.27 14.66 9.65
C LYS A 22 -1.92 13.90 9.66
N ILE A 23 -0.92 14.42 8.96
CA ILE A 23 0.43 13.85 8.95
C ILE A 23 1.01 13.73 10.35
N ALA A 24 0.76 14.69 11.24
CA ALA A 24 1.29 14.67 12.61
C ALA A 24 0.71 13.51 13.45
N GLY A 25 -0.59 13.24 13.33
CA GLY A 25 -1.24 12.12 14.01
C GLY A 25 -0.86 10.78 13.41
N THR A 26 -0.79 10.71 12.08
CA THR A 26 -0.30 9.52 11.35
C THR A 26 1.15 9.21 11.75
N ALA A 27 1.99 10.23 11.93
CA ALA A 27 3.36 10.08 12.38
C ALA A 27 3.44 9.45 13.78
N ARG A 28 2.67 9.99 14.75
CA ARG A 28 2.60 9.43 16.10
C ARG A 28 2.13 7.98 16.11
N TRP A 29 1.14 7.66 15.26
CA TRP A 29 0.67 6.30 15.09
C TRP A 29 1.78 5.40 14.54
N PHE A 30 2.48 5.79 13.47
CA PHE A 30 3.62 5.02 12.96
C PHE A 30 4.72 4.81 14.01
N ASP A 31 5.06 5.84 14.80
CA ASP A 31 6.02 5.73 15.89
C ASP A 31 5.58 4.72 16.95
N SER A 32 4.28 4.70 17.30
CA SER A 32 3.73 3.81 18.34
C SER A 32 3.73 2.34 17.95
N MET A 33 3.55 2.03 16.66
CA MET A 33 3.65 0.64 16.14
C MET A 33 5.09 0.23 15.80
N GLY A 34 6.08 1.11 16.02
CA GLY A 34 7.50 0.76 15.88
C GLY A 34 8.08 0.99 14.49
N MET A 35 7.48 1.85 13.65
CA MET A 35 8.15 2.29 12.41
C MET A 35 9.20 3.35 12.72
N LYS A 36 10.47 2.96 12.60
CA LYS A 36 11.67 3.75 12.91
C LYS A 36 12.39 4.21 11.64
N PRO A 37 13.27 5.23 11.70
CA PRO A 37 13.64 6.02 12.87
C PRO A 37 12.64 7.15 13.19
N ASN A 38 11.78 7.53 12.26
CA ASN A 38 10.92 8.70 12.39
C ASN A 38 9.55 8.47 11.72
N GLY A 39 8.49 8.41 12.52
CA GLY A 39 7.13 8.21 12.05
C GLY A 39 6.65 9.28 11.06
N ARG A 40 7.19 10.50 11.09
CA ARG A 40 6.83 11.56 10.14
C ARG A 40 7.28 11.25 8.71
N ILE A 41 8.46 10.64 8.54
CA ILE A 41 8.96 10.23 7.22
C ILE A 41 8.03 9.14 6.66
N HIS A 42 7.66 8.16 7.49
CA HIS A 42 6.74 7.09 7.10
C HIS A 42 5.33 7.60 6.83
N ALA A 43 4.84 8.58 7.59
CA ALA A 43 3.55 9.23 7.36
C ALA A 43 3.49 9.93 5.99
N ILE A 44 4.53 10.68 5.65
CA ILE A 44 4.64 11.37 4.35
C ILE A 44 4.80 10.34 3.23
N ALA A 45 5.66 9.33 3.40
CA ALA A 45 5.88 8.30 2.40
C ALA A 45 4.60 7.50 2.12
N ALA A 46 3.88 7.07 3.16
CA ALA A 46 2.61 6.36 3.02
C ALA A 46 1.55 7.24 2.34
N ALA A 47 1.31 8.45 2.85
CA ALA A 47 0.29 9.35 2.28
C ALA A 47 0.61 9.75 0.83
N GLY A 48 1.88 10.04 0.55
CA GLY A 48 2.34 10.39 -0.79
C GLY A 48 2.24 9.22 -1.77
N THR A 49 2.60 8.01 -1.34
CA THR A 49 2.45 6.80 -2.17
C THR A 49 0.97 6.48 -2.39
N GLU A 50 0.12 6.59 -1.38
CA GLU A 50 -1.31 6.33 -1.48
C GLU A 50 -2.00 7.30 -2.45
N LEU A 51 -1.71 8.60 -2.34
CA LEU A 51 -2.20 9.61 -3.28
C LEU A 51 -1.63 9.38 -4.68
N GLY A 52 -0.31 9.27 -4.80
CA GLY A 52 0.36 9.13 -6.09
C GLY A 52 -0.04 7.86 -6.83
N ALA A 53 0.17 6.70 -6.22
CA ALA A 53 -0.18 5.42 -6.81
C ALA A 53 -1.70 5.27 -7.01
N GLY A 54 -2.52 5.82 -6.12
CA GLY A 54 -3.97 5.81 -6.25
C GLY A 54 -4.44 6.63 -7.46
N THR A 55 -3.95 7.87 -7.59
CA THR A 55 -4.26 8.73 -8.74
C THR A 55 -3.73 8.13 -10.04
N MET A 56 -2.49 7.63 -10.06
CA MET A 56 -1.92 6.96 -11.22
C MET A 56 -2.76 5.73 -11.64
N MET A 57 -3.17 4.90 -10.68
CA MET A 57 -4.04 3.76 -10.92
C MET A 57 -5.40 4.18 -11.48
N ALA A 58 -6.02 5.22 -10.93
CA ALA A 58 -7.33 5.70 -11.38
C ALA A 58 -7.28 6.23 -12.83
N LEU A 59 -6.23 6.99 -13.15
CA LEU A 59 -6.01 7.55 -14.49
C LEU A 59 -5.49 6.50 -15.49
N GLY A 60 -4.99 5.36 -15.00
CA GLY A 60 -4.30 4.37 -15.84
C GLY A 60 -2.98 4.92 -16.36
N LEU A 61 -2.24 5.65 -15.53
CA LEU A 61 -0.93 6.20 -15.82
C LEU A 61 0.14 5.29 -15.20
N LEU A 62 1.09 4.80 -16.00
CA LEU A 62 2.18 3.90 -15.55
C LEU A 62 1.64 2.77 -14.66
N THR A 63 0.59 2.10 -15.12
CA THR A 63 -0.20 1.15 -14.32
C THR A 63 0.64 0.09 -13.58
N PRO A 64 1.72 -0.50 -14.16
CA PRO A 64 2.59 -1.42 -13.43
C PRO A 64 3.28 -0.81 -12.20
N LEU A 65 3.68 0.47 -12.29
CA LEU A 65 4.31 1.19 -11.18
C LEU A 65 3.28 1.59 -10.12
N ALA A 66 2.10 2.03 -10.54
CA ALA A 66 0.98 2.28 -9.63
C ALA A 66 0.60 1.01 -8.85
N ALA A 67 0.56 -0.14 -9.54
CA ALA A 67 0.33 -1.43 -8.91
C ALA A 67 1.45 -1.83 -7.93
N ALA A 68 2.71 -1.54 -8.25
CA ALA A 68 3.83 -1.78 -7.33
C ALA A 68 3.68 -1.00 -6.01
N GLY A 69 3.30 0.28 -6.08
CA GLY A 69 3.00 1.08 -4.90
C GLY A 69 1.86 0.48 -4.06
N TYR A 70 0.81 0.00 -4.73
CA TYR A 70 -0.31 -0.70 -4.08
C TYR A 70 0.14 -1.96 -3.35
N VAL A 71 0.88 -2.84 -4.03
CA VAL A 71 1.38 -4.11 -3.47
C VAL A 71 2.27 -3.84 -2.26
N GLY A 72 3.22 -2.92 -2.37
CA GLY A 72 4.11 -2.56 -1.26
C GLY A 72 3.36 -2.02 -0.04
N LEU A 73 2.41 -1.12 -0.24
CA LEU A 73 1.57 -0.58 0.84
C LEU A 73 0.74 -1.69 1.50
N MET A 74 0.13 -2.58 0.73
CA MET A 74 -0.68 -3.67 1.27
C MET A 74 0.16 -4.69 2.04
N ILE A 75 1.39 -4.98 1.60
CA ILE A 75 2.33 -5.83 2.35
C ILE A 75 2.67 -5.20 3.69
N VAL A 76 3.04 -3.91 3.69
CA VAL A 76 3.38 -3.20 4.93
C VAL A 76 2.18 -3.16 5.86
N ALA A 77 1.00 -2.77 5.37
CA ALA A 77 -0.22 -2.69 6.18
C ALA A 77 -0.65 -4.06 6.73
N ALA A 78 -0.65 -5.10 5.89
CA ALA A 78 -0.96 -6.46 6.30
C ALA A 78 -0.01 -6.92 7.40
N TRP A 79 1.30 -6.71 7.21
CA TRP A 79 2.29 -7.09 8.19
C TRP A 79 2.14 -6.27 9.47
N THR A 80 2.17 -4.94 9.43
CA THR A 80 2.29 -4.14 10.65
C THR A 80 1.00 -4.03 11.46
N VAL A 81 -0.16 -4.08 10.80
CA VAL A 81 -1.46 -3.79 11.43
C VAL A 81 -2.32 -5.04 11.59
N HIS A 82 -2.41 -5.87 10.55
CA HIS A 82 -3.46 -6.89 10.47
C HIS A 82 -2.97 -8.32 10.75
N ARG A 83 -1.65 -8.59 10.71
CA ARG A 83 -1.12 -9.96 10.82
C ARG A 83 -1.53 -10.69 12.09
N ALA A 84 -1.62 -9.97 13.22
CA ALA A 84 -1.94 -10.55 14.52
C ALA A 84 -3.38 -11.08 14.59
N ASN A 85 -4.26 -10.55 13.75
CA ASN A 85 -5.68 -10.91 13.70
C ASN A 85 -5.98 -12.08 12.75
N GLY A 86 -4.95 -12.64 12.10
CA GLY A 86 -5.10 -13.68 11.09
C GLY A 86 -5.69 -13.15 9.77
N TYR A 87 -6.31 -14.03 8.99
CA TYR A 87 -6.75 -13.69 7.64
C TYR A 87 -8.08 -12.93 7.60
N ARG A 88 -9.11 -13.41 8.30
CA ARG A 88 -10.50 -13.00 8.08
C ARG A 88 -10.76 -11.50 8.33
N SER A 89 -11.40 -10.84 7.37
CA SER A 89 -11.76 -9.41 7.42
C SER A 89 -12.68 -9.02 8.58
N GLY A 90 -13.58 -9.91 9.01
CA GLY A 90 -14.48 -9.65 10.14
C GLY A 90 -13.82 -9.58 11.52
N VAL A 91 -12.50 -9.75 11.61
CA VAL A 91 -11.70 -9.52 12.83
C VAL A 91 -10.55 -8.55 12.55
N ASP A 92 -10.70 -7.68 11.55
CA ASP A 92 -9.62 -6.79 11.10
C ASP A 92 -8.35 -7.55 10.69
N GLY A 93 -8.52 -8.74 10.09
CA GLY A 93 -7.45 -9.54 9.47
C GLY A 93 -7.00 -8.99 8.11
N TRP A 94 -5.97 -9.63 7.54
CA TRP A 94 -5.29 -9.12 6.34
C TRP A 94 -5.93 -9.54 4.99
N GLU A 95 -7.10 -10.19 5.00
CA GLU A 95 -7.87 -10.58 3.80
C GLU A 95 -8.13 -9.39 2.86
N TYR A 96 -8.52 -8.24 3.40
CA TYR A 96 -8.80 -7.09 2.55
C TYR A 96 -7.52 -6.57 1.86
N ASN A 97 -6.38 -6.56 2.57
CA ASN A 97 -5.09 -6.20 2.01
C ASN A 97 -4.68 -7.15 0.87
N SER A 98 -4.90 -8.46 1.02
CA SER A 98 -4.57 -9.45 0.00
C SER A 98 -5.42 -9.26 -1.26
N VAL A 99 -6.73 -9.04 -1.10
CA VAL A 99 -7.66 -8.80 -2.22
C VAL A 99 -7.27 -7.54 -2.99
N LEU A 100 -6.92 -6.46 -2.29
CA LEU A 100 -6.49 -5.23 -2.93
C LEU A 100 -5.15 -5.39 -3.68
N ALA A 101 -4.16 -6.04 -3.07
CA ALA A 101 -2.87 -6.32 -3.71
C ALA A 101 -3.03 -7.20 -4.96
N ALA A 102 -3.82 -8.27 -4.87
CA ALA A 102 -4.12 -9.16 -5.98
C ALA A 102 -4.86 -8.44 -7.11
N SER A 103 -5.81 -7.56 -6.77
CA SER A 103 -6.54 -6.75 -7.74
C SER A 103 -5.62 -5.77 -8.49
N ALA A 104 -4.66 -5.16 -7.79
CA ALA A 104 -3.66 -4.29 -8.39
C ALA A 104 -2.72 -5.07 -9.33
N ALA A 105 -2.26 -6.24 -8.91
CA ALA A 105 -1.42 -7.12 -9.73
C ALA A 105 -2.17 -7.61 -10.99
N TYR A 106 -3.46 -7.95 -10.86
CA TYR A 106 -4.32 -8.29 -11.99
C TYR A 106 -4.41 -7.14 -12.99
N LEU A 107 -4.64 -5.90 -12.52
CA LEU A 107 -4.68 -4.72 -13.40
C LEU A 107 -3.33 -4.47 -14.10
N ALA A 108 -2.20 -4.72 -13.44
CA ALA A 108 -0.89 -4.65 -14.08
C ALA A 108 -0.76 -5.69 -15.21
N ALA A 109 -1.25 -6.92 -15.01
CA ALA A 109 -1.20 -8.00 -15.98
C ALA A 109 -2.19 -7.84 -17.14
N THR A 110 -3.32 -7.15 -16.94
CA THR A 110 -4.31 -6.88 -18.00
C THR A 110 -4.11 -5.53 -18.71
N GLY A 111 -3.29 -4.65 -18.12
CA GLY A 111 -2.94 -3.35 -18.68
C GLY A 111 -3.92 -2.23 -18.33
N PRO A 112 -3.58 -0.99 -18.74
CA PRO A 112 -4.29 0.22 -18.35
C PRO A 112 -5.67 0.35 -19.03
N GLY A 113 -5.94 -0.39 -20.11
CA GLY A 113 -7.17 -0.33 -20.91
C GLY A 113 -7.28 0.91 -21.81
N ARG A 114 -8.29 0.94 -22.69
CA ARG A 114 -8.45 1.97 -23.73
C ARG A 114 -8.66 3.40 -23.23
N TRP A 115 -9.24 3.56 -22.03
CA TRP A 115 -9.54 4.86 -21.43
C TRP A 115 -8.48 5.25 -20.40
N SER A 116 -7.21 5.16 -20.78
CA SER A 116 -6.08 5.43 -19.88
C SER A 116 -5.32 6.68 -20.30
N LEU A 117 -4.71 7.34 -19.33
CA LEU A 117 -3.84 8.48 -19.60
C LEU A 117 -2.60 8.05 -20.37
N ASP A 118 -2.08 6.83 -20.15
CA ASP A 118 -1.00 6.23 -20.94
C ASP A 118 -1.33 6.30 -22.45
N GLN A 119 -2.54 5.87 -22.84
CA GLN A 119 -3.00 5.93 -24.24
C GLN A 119 -3.23 7.37 -24.73
N ALA A 120 -3.80 8.23 -23.89
CA ALA A 120 -4.13 9.60 -24.28
C ALA A 120 -2.88 10.45 -24.55
N ILE A 121 -1.76 10.16 -23.90
CA ILE A 121 -0.49 10.89 -24.09
C ILE A 121 0.51 10.17 -25.01
N GLY A 122 0.10 9.07 -25.66
CA GLY A 122 0.96 8.33 -26.59
C GLY A 122 2.12 7.62 -25.90
N LEU A 123 1.92 7.12 -24.69
CA LEU A 123 2.91 6.28 -24.00
C LEU A 123 2.89 4.87 -24.63
N ASP A 124 3.36 4.78 -25.88
CA ASP A 124 3.23 3.63 -26.79
C ASP A 124 4.21 2.49 -26.47
N VAL A 125 4.34 2.13 -25.19
CA VAL A 125 5.16 0.98 -24.79
C VAL A 125 4.40 -0.31 -25.10
N PRO A 126 4.98 -1.26 -25.87
CA PRO A 126 4.34 -2.53 -26.14
C PRO A 126 3.97 -3.23 -24.83
N PHE A 127 2.68 -3.50 -24.64
CA PHE A 127 2.20 -4.11 -23.41
C PHE A 127 2.73 -5.54 -23.28
N ARG A 128 3.54 -5.77 -22.24
CA ARG A 128 4.12 -7.07 -21.90
C ARG A 128 3.59 -7.52 -20.54
N PRO A 129 2.52 -8.34 -20.49
CA PRO A 129 1.87 -8.75 -19.23
C PRO A 129 2.83 -9.29 -18.18
N ALA A 130 3.77 -10.16 -18.59
CA ALA A 130 4.75 -10.76 -17.68
C ALA A 130 5.69 -9.71 -17.07
N LEU A 131 6.19 -8.77 -17.88
CA LEU A 131 7.05 -7.70 -17.39
C LEU A 131 6.27 -6.75 -16.47
N ALA A 132 5.03 -6.41 -16.82
CA ALA A 132 4.17 -5.57 -15.99
C ALA A 132 3.89 -6.21 -14.63
N LEU A 133 3.61 -7.51 -14.61
CA LEU A 133 3.41 -8.27 -13.38
C LEU A 133 4.70 -8.38 -12.56
N LEU A 134 5.85 -8.60 -13.20
CA LEU A 134 7.16 -8.61 -12.55
C LEU A 134 7.49 -7.25 -11.93
N ILE A 135 7.15 -6.14 -12.59
CA ILE A 135 7.32 -4.80 -12.02
C ILE A 135 6.40 -4.65 -10.80
N ALA A 136 5.10 -4.93 -10.95
CA ALA A 136 4.13 -4.77 -9.88
C ALA A 136 4.47 -5.59 -8.64
N LEU A 137 4.70 -6.90 -8.81
CA LEU A 137 5.00 -7.81 -7.72
C LEU A 137 6.45 -7.67 -7.24
N GLY A 138 7.42 -7.58 -8.14
CA GLY A 138 8.83 -7.50 -7.80
C GLY A 138 9.15 -6.20 -7.08
N VAL A 139 8.89 -5.05 -7.71
CA VAL A 139 9.18 -3.74 -7.09
C VAL A 139 8.32 -3.54 -5.85
N GLY A 140 7.03 -3.90 -5.89
CA GLY A 140 6.13 -3.75 -4.75
C GLY A 140 6.56 -4.60 -3.54
N THR A 141 6.90 -5.87 -3.77
CA THR A 141 7.34 -6.78 -2.70
C THR A 141 8.70 -6.39 -2.15
N ILE A 142 9.68 -6.11 -3.02
CA ILE A 142 11.02 -5.67 -2.60
C ILE A 142 10.91 -4.37 -1.80
N GLY A 143 10.10 -3.40 -2.26
CA GLY A 143 9.90 -2.15 -1.54
C GLY A 143 9.22 -2.34 -0.19
N GLY A 144 8.11 -3.08 -0.14
CA GLY A 144 7.37 -3.33 1.11
C GLY A 144 8.17 -4.13 2.13
N VAL A 145 8.75 -5.26 1.71
CA VAL A 145 9.59 -6.10 2.58
C VAL A 145 10.87 -5.37 2.98
N GLY A 146 11.52 -4.68 2.05
CA GLY A 146 12.70 -3.86 2.33
C GLY A 146 12.42 -2.84 3.42
N LEU A 147 11.32 -2.09 3.30
CA LEU A 147 10.88 -1.13 4.32
C LEU A 147 10.66 -1.80 5.68
N LEU A 148 9.99 -2.95 5.73
CA LEU A 148 9.77 -3.69 6.97
C LEU A 148 11.10 -4.13 7.60
N VAL A 149 11.98 -4.75 6.83
CA VAL A 149 13.28 -5.24 7.29
C VAL A 149 14.13 -4.10 7.86
N THR A 150 14.16 -2.95 7.19
CA THR A 150 15.02 -1.83 7.61
C THR A 150 14.40 -0.96 8.69
N CYS A 151 13.08 -0.80 8.71
CA CYS A 151 12.42 0.25 9.49
C CYS A 151 11.42 -0.25 10.54
N TYR A 152 10.95 -1.49 10.49
CA TYR A 152 9.96 -1.98 11.44
C TYR A 152 10.61 -2.64 12.67
N ARG A 153 10.43 -2.01 13.84
CA ARG A 153 10.96 -2.45 15.14
C ARG A 153 9.81 -2.39 16.17
N PRO A 154 8.91 -3.40 16.19
CA PRO A 154 7.75 -3.39 17.06
C PRO A 154 8.17 -3.35 18.54
N PRO A 155 7.39 -2.69 19.41
CA PRO A 155 7.59 -2.76 20.86
C PRO A 155 7.52 -4.21 21.34
N ALA A 156 8.24 -4.53 22.42
CA ALA A 156 8.07 -5.81 23.10
C ALA A 156 6.60 -5.98 23.51
N PRO A 157 6.04 -7.19 23.40
CA PRO A 157 4.74 -7.49 24.00
C PRO A 157 4.73 -7.07 25.47
N ALA A 158 3.62 -6.50 25.93
CA ALA A 158 3.45 -6.28 27.37
C ALA A 158 3.51 -7.64 28.08
N PRO A 159 4.10 -7.74 29.28
CA PRO A 159 4.02 -8.95 30.09
C PRO A 159 2.56 -9.33 30.29
N ASP A 160 2.23 -10.62 30.14
CA ASP A 160 0.88 -11.12 30.34
C ASP A 160 0.43 -10.79 31.77
N ALA A 161 -0.57 -9.91 31.90
CA ALA A 161 -1.13 -9.52 33.20
C ALA A 161 -1.83 -10.69 33.93
N ASP A 162 -2.03 -11.81 33.23
CA ASP A 162 -2.73 -13.01 33.70
C ASP A 162 -1.78 -14.18 34.02
N ALA A 163 -0.46 -14.01 33.89
CA ALA A 163 0.50 -15.07 34.24
C ALA A 163 0.67 -15.27 35.76
N ASP A 164 0.15 -14.34 36.57
CA ASP A 164 0.25 -14.33 38.03
C ASP A 164 -1.12 -14.47 38.76
N ALA A 165 -2.21 -14.83 38.05
CA ALA A 165 -3.56 -15.04 38.62
C ALA A 165 -4.00 -16.51 38.55
#